data_AF-A0A6P0VW37-F1
#
_entry.id   AF-A0A6P0VW37-F1
#
_cell.length_a   1.000
_cell.length_b   1.000
_cell.length_c   1.000
_cell.angle_alpha   90.00
_cell.angle_beta   90.00
_cell.angle_gamma   90.00
#
_symmetry.space_group_name_H-M   'P 1'
#
loop_
_entity.id
_entity.type
_entity.pdbx_description
1 polymer ?
#
loop_
_entity_poly.entity_id
_entity_poly.type
_entity_poly.pdbx_seq_one_letter_code
_entity_poly.pdbx_strand_id
1 'polypeptide(L)'
;MFQEILKEYQISYQVWQGEYNTHEREQMHNALILQQSESQWVLGVDLDEFVEFPCQIPDYLGKLDEQGYNCVSGNLIDRVGIEGSLPFIEKNLPLEQQFPLKANVKKNICKPLYPETSSEKKLAIKKPLQWGTGHHTFPNECYAFLKESPEVLNINHYAWDSLLRARIEYRYQTYSRKPDVFPWIHQYQNLIAYLTEYENFQLKDIENC
;
A
#
# COMPACT_ATOMS: atom_id res chain seq x y z
N MET A 1 -24.03 1.23 -0.15
CA MET A 1 -23.09 2.13 -0.85
C MET A 1 -21.92 1.41 -1.51
N PHE A 2 -20.89 0.90 -0.81
CA PHE A 2 -19.73 0.26 -1.49
C PHE A 2 -20.09 -1.01 -2.28
N GLN A 3 -20.89 -1.92 -1.68
CA GLN A 3 -21.33 -3.14 -2.37
C GLN A 3 -22.18 -2.86 -3.62
N GLU A 4 -22.92 -1.74 -3.63
CA GLU A 4 -23.72 -1.32 -4.79
C GLU A 4 -22.80 -0.88 -5.93
N ILE A 5 -21.75 -0.11 -5.62
CA ILE A 5 -20.71 0.28 -6.59
C ILE A 5 -20.03 -0.97 -7.14
N LEU A 6 -19.56 -1.88 -6.29
CA LEU A 6 -18.92 -3.11 -6.75
C LEU A 6 -19.84 -3.93 -7.67
N LYS A 7 -21.13 -4.01 -7.33
CA LYS A 7 -22.13 -4.70 -8.16
C LYS A 7 -22.37 -3.99 -9.49
N GLU A 8 -22.44 -2.65 -9.50
CA GLU A 8 -22.59 -1.83 -10.71
C GLU A 8 -21.45 -2.11 -11.70
N TYR A 9 -20.22 -2.17 -11.21
CA TYR A 9 -19.03 -2.46 -12.01
C TYR A 9 -18.74 -3.96 -12.18
N GLN A 10 -19.63 -4.85 -11.70
CA GLN A 10 -19.48 -6.31 -11.76
C GLN A 10 -18.14 -6.81 -11.17
N ILE A 11 -17.66 -6.13 -10.14
CA ILE A 11 -16.43 -6.48 -9.42
C ILE A 11 -16.78 -7.55 -8.38
N SER A 12 -16.23 -8.74 -8.57
CA SER A 12 -16.27 -9.81 -7.56
C SER A 12 -15.54 -9.35 -6.29
N TYR A 13 -16.15 -9.59 -5.13
CA TYR A 13 -15.58 -9.19 -3.85
C TYR A 13 -15.73 -10.28 -2.80
N GLN A 14 -14.86 -10.21 -1.79
CA GLN A 14 -14.97 -10.97 -0.56
C GLN A 14 -15.05 -9.99 0.60
N VAL A 15 -15.83 -10.34 1.63
CA VAL A 15 -15.97 -9.51 2.83
C VAL A 15 -15.21 -10.18 3.97
N TRP A 16 -14.27 -9.43 4.55
CA TRP A 16 -13.61 -9.86 5.78
C TRP A 16 -14.62 -9.82 6.94
N GLN A 17 -14.78 -10.94 7.64
CA GLN A 17 -15.60 -11.03 8.84
C GLN A 17 -14.71 -11.40 10.03
N GLY A 18 -14.64 -10.55 11.05
CA GLY A 18 -13.82 -10.75 12.24
C GLY A 18 -12.80 -9.63 12.48
N GLU A 19 -11.92 -9.82 13.46
CA GLU A 19 -10.81 -8.89 13.70
C GLU A 19 -9.83 -8.92 12.50
N TYR A 20 -9.29 -7.76 12.15
CA TYR A 20 -8.33 -7.66 11.05
C TYR A 20 -6.99 -8.32 11.41
N ASN A 21 -6.52 -9.26 10.58
CA ASN A 21 -5.22 -9.90 10.73
C ASN A 21 -4.47 -9.86 9.39
N THR A 22 -3.34 -9.14 9.37
CA THR A 22 -2.51 -8.96 8.16
C THR A 22 -2.02 -10.29 7.58
N HIS A 23 -1.63 -11.26 8.42
CA HIS A 23 -1.11 -12.55 7.96
C HIS A 23 -2.19 -13.41 7.32
N GLU A 24 -3.38 -13.45 7.91
CA GLU A 24 -4.51 -14.19 7.34
C GLU A 24 -4.99 -13.54 6.03
N ARG A 25 -4.98 -12.20 5.95
CA ARG A 25 -5.22 -11.46 4.69
C ARG A 25 -4.22 -11.85 3.61
N GLU A 26 -2.94 -11.93 3.95
CA GLU A 26 -1.88 -12.33 3.01
C GLU A 26 -2.06 -13.77 2.53
N GLN A 27 -2.43 -14.69 3.43
CA GLN A 27 -2.78 -16.07 3.04
C GLN A 27 -3.95 -16.11 2.07
N MET A 28 -5.00 -15.30 2.29
CA MET A 28 -6.13 -15.20 1.36
C MET A 28 -5.72 -14.63 -0.01
N HIS A 29 -4.90 -13.57 -0.03
CA HIS A 29 -4.36 -13.01 -1.28
C HIS A 29 -3.53 -14.05 -2.05
N ASN A 30 -2.63 -14.75 -1.37
CA ASN A 30 -1.77 -15.76 -1.99
C ASN A 30 -2.59 -16.98 -2.45
N ALA A 31 -3.65 -17.38 -1.74
CA ALA A 31 -4.56 -18.42 -2.21
C ALA A 31 -5.26 -18.03 -3.52
N LEU A 32 -5.65 -16.76 -3.69
CA LEU A 32 -6.24 -16.26 -4.93
C LEU A 32 -5.22 -16.24 -6.09
N ILE A 33 -3.97 -15.83 -5.82
CA ILE A 33 -2.87 -15.91 -6.78
C ILE A 33 -2.67 -17.36 -7.22
N LEU A 34 -2.64 -18.30 -6.27
CA LEU A 34 -2.47 -19.73 -6.53
C LEU A 34 -3.62 -20.36 -7.34
N GLN A 35 -4.76 -19.68 -7.50
CA GLN A 35 -5.86 -20.13 -8.37
C GLN A 35 -5.74 -19.62 -9.82
N GLN A 36 -4.90 -18.61 -10.09
CA GLN A 36 -4.74 -18.04 -11.44
C GLN A 36 -3.86 -18.93 -12.34
N SER A 37 -3.88 -18.73 -13.66
CA SER A 37 -2.92 -19.41 -14.55
C SER A 37 -1.50 -18.84 -14.35
N GLU A 38 -0.47 -19.61 -14.72
CA GLU A 38 0.92 -19.11 -14.65
C GLU A 38 1.18 -17.94 -15.61
N SER A 39 0.38 -17.81 -16.66
CA SER A 39 0.45 -16.71 -17.63
C SER A 39 -0.22 -15.43 -17.16
N GLN A 40 -1.07 -15.49 -16.13
CA GLN A 40 -1.82 -14.33 -15.66
C GLN A 40 -1.01 -13.47 -14.69
N TRP A 41 -1.07 -12.16 -14.92
CA TRP A 41 -0.63 -11.17 -13.95
C TRP A 41 -1.70 -10.95 -12.90
N VAL A 42 -1.29 -10.84 -11.65
CA VAL A 42 -2.14 -10.42 -10.53
C VAL A 42 -1.65 -9.06 -10.05
N LEU A 43 -2.53 -8.06 -10.11
CA LEU A 43 -2.27 -6.70 -9.65
C LEU A 43 -2.86 -6.52 -8.24
N GLY A 44 -2.04 -6.09 -7.28
CA GLY A 44 -2.42 -5.89 -5.88
C GLY A 44 -2.25 -4.42 -5.50
N VAL A 45 -3.37 -3.71 -5.38
CA VAL A 45 -3.42 -2.28 -5.09
C VAL A 45 -4.45 -2.04 -3.99
N ASP A 46 -4.09 -1.25 -2.98
CA ASP A 46 -5.03 -0.87 -1.92
C ASP A 46 -5.92 0.30 -2.38
N LEU A 47 -7.08 0.50 -1.75
CA LEU A 47 -8.08 1.49 -2.21
C LEU A 47 -7.60 2.95 -2.18
N ASP A 48 -6.58 3.23 -1.38
CA ASP A 48 -5.92 4.53 -1.21
C ASP A 48 -4.67 4.67 -2.10
N GLU A 49 -4.39 3.72 -2.99
CA GLU A 49 -3.21 3.71 -3.84
C GLU A 49 -3.57 3.88 -5.33
N PHE A 50 -2.97 4.88 -5.96
CA PHE A 50 -3.22 5.23 -7.37
C PHE A 50 -1.93 5.11 -8.16
N VAL A 51 -1.84 4.06 -8.98
CA VAL A 51 -0.66 3.73 -9.77
C VAL A 51 -0.65 4.48 -11.10
N GLU A 52 0.46 5.15 -11.42
CA GLU A 52 0.68 5.80 -12.70
C GLU A 52 1.30 4.80 -13.69
N PHE A 53 0.49 4.28 -14.62
CA PHE A 53 0.98 3.45 -15.71
C PHE A 53 1.32 4.29 -16.95
N PRO A 54 2.41 3.97 -17.69
CA PRO A 54 2.79 4.72 -18.89
C PRO A 54 1.85 4.49 -20.08
N CYS A 55 1.06 3.42 -20.05
CA CYS A 55 0.02 3.10 -21.02
C CYS A 55 -1.10 2.27 -20.36
N GLN A 56 -2.04 1.73 -21.15
CA GLN A 56 -3.04 0.82 -20.62
C GLN A 56 -2.38 -0.39 -19.96
N ILE A 57 -2.91 -0.82 -18.81
CA ILE A 57 -2.33 -1.89 -17.98
C ILE A 57 -2.08 -3.18 -18.78
N PRO A 58 -3.02 -3.68 -19.61
CA PRO A 58 -2.77 -4.90 -20.41
C PRO A 58 -1.60 -4.76 -21.37
N ASP A 59 -1.47 -3.61 -22.04
CA ASP A 59 -0.36 -3.35 -22.98
C ASP A 59 0.98 -3.24 -22.24
N TYR A 60 0.97 -2.61 -21.06
CA TYR A 60 2.14 -2.49 -20.21
C TYR A 60 2.64 -3.86 -19.76
N LEU A 61 1.76 -4.66 -19.16
CA LEU A 61 2.09 -5.99 -18.66
C LEU A 61 2.40 -6.98 -19.79
N GLY A 62 1.80 -6.82 -20.97
CA GLY A 62 2.12 -7.61 -22.16
C GLY A 62 3.56 -7.41 -22.63
N LYS A 63 4.04 -6.16 -22.67
CA LYS A 63 5.45 -5.86 -23.01
C LYS A 63 6.43 -6.48 -22.01
N LEU A 64 6.12 -6.41 -20.72
CA LEU A 64 6.95 -7.02 -19.69
C LEU A 64 6.95 -8.56 -19.78
N ASP A 65 5.83 -9.15 -20.17
CA ASP A 65 5.72 -10.58 -20.42
C ASP A 65 6.63 -11.02 -21.59
N GLU A 66 6.61 -10.28 -22.71
CA GLU A 66 7.51 -10.52 -23.86
C GLU A 66 9.00 -10.42 -23.47
N GLN A 67 9.32 -9.58 -22.48
CA GLN A 67 10.67 -9.41 -21.94
C GLN A 67 11.02 -10.45 -20.87
N GLY A 68 10.07 -11.30 -20.47
CA GLY A 68 10.25 -12.37 -19.50
C GLY A 68 10.27 -11.92 -18.04
N TYR A 69 9.79 -10.71 -17.73
CA TYR A 69 9.60 -10.24 -16.36
C TYR A 69 8.33 -10.84 -15.75
N ASN A 70 8.33 -11.00 -14.43
CA ASN A 70 7.20 -11.55 -13.66
C ASN A 70 6.87 -10.75 -12.40
N CYS A 71 7.52 -9.60 -12.20
CA CYS A 71 7.25 -8.68 -11.10
C CYS A 71 7.37 -7.23 -11.57
N VAL A 72 6.40 -6.41 -11.16
CA VAL A 72 6.42 -4.96 -11.29
C VAL A 72 6.43 -4.36 -9.90
N SER A 73 7.32 -3.41 -9.67
CA SER A 73 7.36 -2.62 -8.44
C SER A 73 6.86 -1.21 -8.68
N GLY A 74 6.38 -0.57 -7.62
CA GLY A 74 6.13 0.85 -7.63
C GLY A 74 6.50 1.49 -6.31
N ASN A 75 6.95 2.73 -6.37
CA ASN A 75 7.34 3.51 -5.22
C ASN A 75 6.12 4.23 -4.62
N LEU A 76 5.86 4.01 -3.33
CA LEU A 76 4.82 4.73 -2.60
C LEU A 76 5.25 6.17 -2.36
N ILE A 77 4.45 7.09 -2.90
CA ILE A 77 4.57 8.53 -2.72
C ILE A 77 3.39 8.95 -1.87
N ASP A 78 3.65 9.34 -0.63
CA ASP A 78 2.60 9.83 0.26
C ASP A 78 2.06 11.16 -0.25
N ARG A 79 0.74 11.27 -0.36
CA ARG A 79 0.04 12.47 -0.80
C ARG A 79 -0.60 13.16 0.41
N VAL A 80 -0.16 14.37 0.70
CA VAL A 80 -0.54 15.12 1.92
C VAL A 80 -1.21 16.44 1.57
N GLY A 81 -2.12 16.90 2.43
CA GLY A 81 -2.76 18.19 2.32
C GLY A 81 -1.76 19.35 2.35
N ILE A 82 -2.19 20.52 1.91
CA ILE A 82 -1.38 21.74 1.93
C ILE A 82 -0.86 22.01 3.35
N GLU A 83 0.38 22.50 3.47
CA GLU A 83 1.06 22.74 4.75
C GLU A 83 1.08 21.52 5.70
N GLY A 84 1.03 20.30 5.15
CA GLY A 84 1.03 19.07 5.93
C GLY A 84 -0.30 18.72 6.61
N SER A 85 -1.39 19.37 6.19
CA SER A 85 -2.73 19.15 6.75
C SER A 85 -3.30 17.77 6.46
N LEU A 86 -4.24 17.35 7.32
CA LEU A 86 -5.01 16.11 7.21
C LEU A 86 -6.49 16.43 6.89
N PRO A 87 -6.82 16.84 5.65
CA PRO A 87 -8.17 17.26 5.30
C PRO A 87 -9.17 16.09 5.30
N PHE A 88 -10.45 16.42 5.45
CA PHE A 88 -11.53 15.47 5.14
C PHE A 88 -11.62 15.25 3.63
N ILE A 89 -11.93 14.03 3.19
CA ILE A 89 -12.06 13.72 1.75
C ILE A 89 -13.42 14.21 1.22
N GLU A 90 -13.36 15.24 0.38
CA GLU A 90 -14.48 15.79 -0.38
C GLU A 90 -14.74 14.94 -1.63
N LYS A 91 -15.93 14.33 -1.74
CA LYS A 91 -16.28 13.42 -2.85
C LYS A 91 -16.20 14.08 -4.24
N ASN A 92 -16.46 15.37 -4.33
CA ASN A 92 -16.58 16.09 -5.61
C ASN A 92 -15.30 16.85 -6.01
N LEU A 93 -14.21 16.68 -5.27
CA LEU A 93 -12.93 17.32 -5.53
C LEU A 93 -11.87 16.23 -5.83
N PRO A 94 -11.07 16.35 -6.90
CA PRO A 94 -10.02 15.37 -7.17
C PRO A 94 -9.03 15.23 -6.01
N LEU A 95 -8.58 14.02 -5.73
CA LEU A 95 -7.66 13.74 -4.62
C LEU A 95 -6.34 14.50 -4.79
N GLU A 96 -5.83 14.64 -6.01
CA GLU A 96 -4.59 15.38 -6.25
C GLU A 96 -4.68 16.88 -5.91
N GLN A 97 -5.89 17.45 -5.92
CA GLN A 97 -6.14 18.84 -5.52
C GLN A 97 -6.27 18.97 -4.00
N GLN A 98 -6.82 17.95 -3.33
CA GLN A 98 -6.96 17.90 -1.88
C GLN A 98 -5.63 17.59 -1.17
N PHE A 99 -4.80 16.76 -1.79
CA PHE A 99 -3.52 16.29 -1.27
C PHE A 99 -2.39 16.59 -2.26
N PRO A 100 -2.03 17.87 -2.45
CA PRO A 100 -1.10 18.29 -3.50
C PRO A 100 0.36 17.92 -3.21
N LEU A 101 0.74 17.78 -1.94
CA LEU A 101 2.13 17.57 -1.55
C LEU A 101 2.56 16.12 -1.75
N LYS A 102 3.79 15.90 -2.26
CA LYS A 102 4.46 14.59 -2.27
C LYS A 102 5.36 14.52 -1.05
N ALA A 103 5.35 13.40 -0.34
CA ALA A 103 6.03 13.24 0.92
C ALA A 103 6.49 11.80 1.16
N ASN A 104 7.42 11.64 2.11
CA ASN A 104 7.72 10.36 2.76
C ASN A 104 7.41 10.50 4.24
N VAL A 105 6.16 10.24 4.62
CA VAL A 105 5.70 10.44 6.00
C VAL A 105 6.38 9.44 6.95
N LYS A 106 6.54 8.20 6.50
CA LYS A 106 6.99 7.10 7.36
C LYS A 106 8.45 7.23 7.78
N LYS A 107 9.33 7.71 6.90
CA LYS A 107 10.80 7.69 7.14
C LYS A 107 11.20 8.40 8.43
N ASN A 108 10.72 9.61 8.67
CA ASN A 108 11.14 10.43 9.81
C ASN A 108 10.21 10.31 11.01
N ILE A 109 8.90 10.15 10.79
CA ILE A 109 7.89 10.17 11.85
C ILE A 109 7.73 8.77 12.46
N CYS A 110 7.51 7.74 11.63
CA CYS A 110 7.27 6.38 12.11
C CYS A 110 8.53 5.70 12.64
N LYS A 111 9.72 6.09 12.16
CA LYS A 111 11.03 5.52 12.54
C LYS A 111 11.05 3.99 12.43
N PRO A 112 10.87 3.43 11.22
CA PRO A 112 10.86 1.99 11.02
C PRO A 112 12.18 1.36 11.50
N LEU A 113 12.11 0.15 12.08
CA LEU A 113 13.29 -0.62 12.53
C LEU A 113 14.35 -0.81 11.44
N TYR A 114 13.91 -0.87 10.20
CA TYR A 114 14.77 -0.96 9.03
C TYR A 114 14.55 0.32 8.20
N PRO A 115 15.31 1.40 8.41
CA PRO A 115 15.14 2.66 7.68
C PRO A 115 15.36 2.51 6.17
N GLU A 116 16.05 1.44 5.77
CA GLU A 116 16.26 1.03 4.38
C GLU A 116 15.04 0.30 3.78
N THR A 117 13.96 0.05 4.56
CA THR A 117 12.76 -0.60 4.01
C THR A 117 12.21 0.29 2.92
N SER A 118 12.28 -0.25 1.71
CA SER A 118 11.88 0.42 0.50
C SER A 118 10.43 0.89 0.61
N SER A 119 10.15 2.10 0.16
CA SER A 119 8.77 2.55 -0.11
C SER A 119 8.20 1.81 -1.32
N GLU A 120 8.98 0.92 -1.95
CA GLU A 120 8.52 0.06 -3.01
C GLU A 120 7.50 -0.97 -2.51
N LYS A 121 6.42 -1.08 -3.26
CA LYS A 121 5.44 -2.15 -3.21
C LYS A 121 5.59 -3.00 -4.46
N LYS A 122 5.52 -4.32 -4.31
CA LYS A 122 5.46 -5.27 -5.41
C LYS A 122 4.03 -5.24 -5.97
N LEU A 123 3.78 -4.40 -6.96
CA LEU A 123 2.45 -4.08 -7.49
C LEU A 123 1.79 -5.23 -8.25
N ALA A 124 2.53 -5.85 -9.17
CA ALA A 124 1.99 -6.90 -10.02
C ALA A 124 2.96 -8.07 -10.06
N ILE A 125 2.43 -9.28 -9.96
CA ILE A 125 3.24 -10.50 -9.96
C ILE A 125 2.61 -11.58 -10.84
N LYS A 126 3.44 -12.50 -11.32
CA LYS A 126 3.00 -13.79 -11.88
C LYS A 126 3.49 -14.93 -10.99
N LYS A 127 2.83 -16.08 -11.11
CA LYS A 127 3.35 -17.32 -10.52
C LYS A 127 4.77 -17.62 -11.03
N PRO A 128 5.62 -18.25 -10.20
CA PRO A 128 5.32 -18.83 -8.88
C PRO A 128 5.44 -17.83 -7.71
N LEU A 129 5.56 -16.52 -7.98
CA LEU A 129 5.72 -15.52 -6.92
C LEU A 129 4.46 -15.43 -6.05
N GLN A 130 4.68 -15.06 -4.79
CA GLN A 130 3.65 -14.81 -3.78
C GLN A 130 4.05 -13.58 -2.96
N TRP A 131 3.09 -12.76 -2.55
CA TRP A 131 3.44 -11.61 -1.73
C TRP A 131 3.74 -12.01 -0.29
N GLY A 132 4.75 -11.36 0.27
CA GLY A 132 4.97 -11.28 1.71
C GLY A 132 4.33 -10.04 2.32
N THR A 133 4.90 -9.59 3.44
CA THR A 133 4.31 -8.59 4.32
C THR A 133 3.97 -7.28 3.59
N GLY A 134 2.68 -6.92 3.59
CA GLY A 134 2.19 -5.67 2.99
C GLY A 134 2.47 -5.53 1.48
N HIS A 135 2.76 -6.63 0.78
CA HIS A 135 3.24 -6.64 -0.60
C HIS A 135 4.61 -5.98 -0.82
N HIS A 136 5.40 -5.76 0.23
CA HIS A 136 6.76 -5.18 0.10
C HIS A 136 7.85 -6.23 -0.16
N THR A 137 7.56 -7.49 0.14
CA THR A 137 8.54 -8.58 0.10
C THR A 137 7.97 -9.82 -0.57
N PHE A 138 8.84 -10.82 -0.76
CA PHE A 138 8.49 -12.17 -1.17
C PHE A 138 8.92 -13.17 -0.10
N PRO A 139 8.25 -14.34 0.03
CA PRO A 139 8.84 -15.51 0.67
C PRO A 139 10.20 -15.86 0.07
N ASN A 140 11.13 -16.39 0.86
CA ASN A 140 12.53 -16.59 0.46
C ASN A 140 12.66 -17.48 -0.80
N GLU A 141 11.83 -18.50 -0.90
CA GLU A 141 11.76 -19.43 -2.03
C GLU A 141 11.38 -18.76 -3.36
N CYS A 142 10.68 -17.62 -3.32
CA CYS A 142 10.25 -16.91 -4.53
C CYS A 142 11.41 -16.17 -5.22
N TYR A 143 12.45 -15.77 -4.48
CA TYR A 143 13.58 -15.02 -5.07
C TYR A 143 14.33 -15.81 -6.13
N ALA A 144 14.32 -17.15 -6.09
CA ALA A 144 14.91 -17.99 -7.13
C ALA A 144 14.21 -17.85 -8.51
N PHE A 145 12.97 -17.36 -8.52
CA PHE A 145 12.15 -17.19 -9.71
C PHE A 145 11.94 -15.72 -10.09
N LEU A 146 12.38 -14.79 -9.25
CA LEU A 146 12.12 -13.37 -9.41
C LEU A 146 12.84 -12.82 -10.65
N LYS A 147 12.05 -12.23 -11.54
CA LYS A 147 12.50 -11.45 -12.69
C LYS A 147 11.78 -10.12 -12.64
N GLU A 148 12.32 -9.22 -11.83
CA GLU A 148 11.74 -7.91 -11.59
C GLU A 148 12.02 -6.96 -12.77
N SER A 149 10.98 -6.26 -13.21
CA SER A 149 11.12 -5.17 -14.18
C SER A 149 12.07 -4.10 -13.63
N PRO A 150 12.98 -3.55 -14.46
CA PRO A 150 13.85 -2.46 -14.03
C PRO A 150 13.12 -1.13 -13.84
N GLU A 151 11.90 -1.00 -14.38
CA GLU A 151 11.06 0.17 -14.20
C GLU A 151 10.28 0.08 -12.87
N VAL A 152 10.37 1.14 -12.08
CA VAL A 152 9.62 1.31 -10.84
C VAL A 152 8.56 2.38 -11.08
N LEU A 153 7.28 2.01 -10.98
CA LEU A 153 6.15 2.92 -11.20
C LEU A 153 5.93 3.86 -10.00
N ASN A 154 5.17 4.93 -10.18
CA ASN A 154 4.73 5.77 -9.07
C ASN A 154 3.40 5.27 -8.51
N ILE A 155 3.29 5.21 -7.19
CA ILE A 155 2.04 4.91 -6.48
C ILE A 155 1.71 6.12 -5.59
N ASN A 156 0.72 6.90 -6.00
CA ASN A 156 0.22 8.01 -5.17
C ASN A 156 -0.67 7.43 -4.04
N HIS A 157 -0.25 7.61 -2.80
CA HIS A 157 -0.87 7.01 -1.61
C HIS A 157 -1.60 8.06 -0.77
N TYR A 158 -2.93 7.97 -0.73
CA TYR A 158 -3.86 8.95 -0.14
C TYR A 158 -4.45 8.49 1.20
N ALA A 159 -3.61 8.01 2.11
CA ALA A 159 -4.03 7.52 3.44
C ALA A 159 -4.05 8.60 4.54
N TRP A 160 -3.72 9.84 4.20
CA TRP A 160 -3.36 10.91 5.14
C TRP A 160 -4.48 11.95 5.31
N ASP A 161 -5.71 11.47 5.52
CA ASP A 161 -6.90 12.29 5.73
C ASP A 161 -7.21 12.53 7.23
N SER A 162 -8.29 13.27 7.51
CA SER A 162 -8.75 13.60 8.86
C SER A 162 -9.09 12.40 9.75
N LEU A 163 -9.32 11.22 9.18
CA LEU A 163 -9.61 9.98 9.90
C LEU A 163 -8.34 9.18 10.23
N LEU A 164 -7.15 9.65 9.82
CA LEU A 164 -5.87 8.98 10.06
C LEU A 164 -5.70 8.57 11.52
N ARG A 165 -5.90 9.50 12.45
CA ARG A 165 -5.73 9.26 13.89
C ARG A 165 -6.59 8.10 14.39
N ALA A 166 -7.88 8.12 14.06
CA ALA A 166 -8.81 7.05 14.44
C ALA A 166 -8.39 5.69 13.84
N ARG A 167 -7.96 5.67 12.57
CA ARG A 167 -7.48 4.44 11.91
C ARG A 167 -6.23 3.86 12.59
N ILE A 168 -5.25 4.69 12.92
CA ILE A 168 -3.99 4.22 13.52
C ILE A 168 -4.16 3.83 14.99
N GLU A 169 -5.01 4.54 15.75
CA GLU A 169 -5.34 4.18 17.14
C GLU A 169 -6.05 2.83 17.20
N TYR A 170 -7.01 2.59 16.30
CA TYR A 170 -7.66 1.29 16.18
C TYR A 170 -6.64 0.18 15.86
N ARG A 171 -5.79 0.36 14.84
CA ARG A 171 -4.75 -0.63 14.49
C ARG A 171 -3.79 -0.88 15.64
N TYR A 172 -3.36 0.17 16.35
CA TYR A 172 -2.50 0.05 17.52
C TYR A 172 -3.16 -0.78 18.64
N GLN A 173 -4.42 -0.52 18.95
CA GLN A 173 -5.18 -1.30 19.94
C GLN A 173 -5.33 -2.77 19.55
N THR A 174 -5.56 -3.06 18.26
CA THR A 174 -5.65 -4.44 17.76
C THR A 174 -4.30 -5.16 17.87
N TYR A 175 -3.21 -4.53 17.41
CA TYR A 175 -1.90 -5.18 17.32
C TYR A 175 -1.14 -5.24 18.64
N SER A 176 -1.40 -4.33 19.57
CA SER A 176 -0.73 -4.29 20.90
C SER A 176 -1.03 -5.52 21.75
N ARG A 177 -2.10 -6.26 21.41
CA ARG A 177 -2.42 -7.54 22.02
C ARG A 177 -1.49 -8.68 21.57
N LYS A 178 -0.74 -8.50 20.48
CA LYS A 178 0.15 -9.51 19.87
C LYS A 178 1.45 -8.86 19.32
N PRO A 179 2.28 -8.23 20.18
CA PRO A 179 3.44 -7.47 19.72
C PRO A 179 4.49 -8.32 18.99
N ASP A 180 4.64 -9.59 19.37
CA ASP A 180 5.58 -10.52 18.71
C ASP A 180 5.17 -10.87 17.27
N VAL A 181 3.88 -10.72 16.95
CA VAL A 181 3.34 -10.96 15.60
C VAL A 181 3.44 -9.69 14.75
N PHE A 182 3.41 -8.51 15.37
CA PHE A 182 3.35 -7.22 14.67
C PHE A 182 4.50 -6.30 15.11
N PRO A 183 5.75 -6.59 14.68
CA PRO A 183 6.93 -5.85 15.14
C PRO A 183 6.91 -4.37 14.75
N TRP A 184 6.14 -3.98 13.73
CA TRP A 184 5.95 -2.59 13.30
C TRP A 184 5.00 -1.78 14.19
N ILE A 185 4.48 -2.34 15.29
CA ILE A 185 3.53 -1.62 16.16
C ILE A 185 4.09 -0.30 16.73
N HIS A 186 5.40 -0.24 17.00
CA HIS A 186 6.08 0.97 17.46
C HIS A 186 5.92 2.13 16.47
N GLN A 187 5.76 1.85 15.17
CA GLN A 187 5.53 2.86 14.15
C GLN A 187 4.19 3.58 14.36
N TYR A 188 3.14 2.82 14.69
CA TYR A 188 1.84 3.42 15.03
C TYR A 188 1.93 4.23 16.31
N GLN A 189 2.64 3.74 17.32
CA GLN A 189 2.85 4.50 18.56
C GLN A 189 3.56 5.84 18.32
N ASN A 190 4.61 5.84 17.50
CA ASN A 190 5.34 7.06 17.13
C ASN A 190 4.45 8.05 16.38
N LEU A 191 3.65 7.56 15.43
CA LEU A 191 2.72 8.41 14.67
C LEU A 191 1.60 8.98 15.54
N ILE A 192 1.04 8.19 16.47
CA ILE A 192 0.03 8.67 17.44
C ILE A 192 0.62 9.75 18.34
N ALA A 193 1.85 9.54 18.86
CA ALA A 193 2.54 10.52 19.68
C ALA A 193 2.78 11.83 18.91
N TYR A 194 3.25 11.73 17.66
CA TYR A 194 3.47 12.87 16.79
C TYR A 194 2.19 13.67 16.53
N LEU A 195 1.09 13.00 16.16
CA LEU A 195 -0.20 13.66 15.90
C LEU A 195 -0.83 14.25 17.17
N THR A 196 -0.46 13.74 18.35
CA THR A 196 -0.89 14.33 19.63
C THR A 196 -0.14 15.63 19.93
N GLU A 197 1.11 15.75 19.49
CA GLU A 197 1.95 16.93 19.69
C GLU A 197 1.67 18.03 18.65
N TYR A 198 1.52 17.67 17.37
CA TYR A 198 1.50 18.62 16.25
C TYR A 198 0.15 18.77 15.53
N GLU A 199 -0.81 17.86 15.75
CA GLU A 199 -2.11 17.71 15.04
C GLU A 199 -2.01 17.44 13.52
N ASN A 200 -1.08 18.10 12.82
CA ASN A 200 -0.77 17.97 11.40
C ASN A 200 0.71 17.61 11.19
N PHE A 201 1.07 17.22 9.98
CA PHE A 201 2.47 16.99 9.63
C PHE A 201 3.24 18.30 9.52
N GLN A 202 4.39 18.37 10.18
CA GLN A 202 5.32 19.47 9.97
C GLN A 202 6.09 19.19 8.68
N LEU A 203 6.12 20.18 7.77
CA LEU A 203 6.75 20.05 6.46
C LEU A 203 8.21 19.54 6.53
N LYS A 204 8.98 20.07 7.48
CA LYS A 204 10.37 19.66 7.75
C LYS A 204 10.54 18.15 8.00
N ASP A 205 9.48 17.47 8.44
CA ASP A 205 9.51 16.06 8.78
C ASP A 205 9.08 15.16 7.61
N ILE A 206 8.53 15.72 6.52
CA ILE A 206 7.89 14.93 5.43
C ILE A 206 8.38 15.23 4.00
N GLU A 207 9.08 16.34 3.75
CA GLU A 207 9.33 16.89 2.40
C GLU A 207 10.38 16.19 1.51
N ASN A 208 10.99 15.08 1.93
CA ASN A 208 12.12 14.48 1.19
C ASN A 208 11.72 13.43 0.14
N CYS A 209 10.68 13.69 -0.68
CA CYS A 209 10.22 12.78 -1.73
C CYS A 209 10.46 13.30 -3.14
#